data_AF-A0AAQ3KMW7-F1
#
_entry.id   AF-A0AAQ3KMW7-F1
#
_cell.length_a   1.000
_cell.length_b   1.000
_cell.length_c   1.000
_cell.angle_alpha   90.00
_cell.angle_beta   90.00
_cell.angle_gamma   90.00
#
_symmetry.space_group_name_H-M   'P 1'
#
loop_
_entity.id
_entity.type
_entity.pdbx_description
1 polymer ?
#
loop_
_entity_poly.entity_id
_entity_poly.type
_entity_poly.pdbx_seq_one_letter_code
_entity_poly.pdbx_strand_id
1 'polypeptide(L)'
;MEALFSQLSFLANQALDDKNFDPSKIEELLALFEQEAYGSWAAADAEHRKAADDAKVSMKEAEDYLDSLMEAAMADFRSSYDAADRTAAAELSSLERTADATQKVAKSLGSAATGASKKYMDAAMAAAVAAMKSAFASSKVHP
;
A
#
# COMPACT_ATOMS: atom_id res chain seq x y z
N MET A 1 -30.02 21.68 42.99
CA MET A 1 -31.41 21.34 42.56
C MET A 1 -32.22 20.51 43.58
N GLU A 2 -31.75 19.38 44.11
CA GLU A 2 -32.52 18.55 45.10
C GLU A 2 -33.01 19.30 46.35
N ALA A 3 -32.18 20.21 46.88
CA ALA A 3 -32.56 21.04 48.01
C ALA A 3 -33.75 21.98 47.69
N LEU A 4 -33.83 22.47 46.44
CA LEU A 4 -34.94 23.32 45.99
C LEU A 4 -36.23 22.50 45.86
N PHE A 5 -36.16 21.25 45.37
CA PHE A 5 -37.33 20.35 45.33
C PHE A 5 -37.84 19.99 46.72
N SER A 6 -36.92 19.79 47.68
CA SER A 6 -37.26 19.55 49.07
C SER A 6 -37.98 20.75 49.70
N GLN A 7 -37.49 21.97 49.45
CA GLN A 7 -38.15 23.20 49.90
C GLN A 7 -39.50 23.42 49.21
N LEU A 8 -39.62 23.09 47.93
CA LEU A 8 -40.88 23.22 47.19
C LEU A 8 -41.94 22.29 47.76
N SER A 9 -41.58 21.03 48.03
CA SER A 9 -42.48 20.07 48.67
C SER A 9 -42.92 20.54 50.06
N PHE A 10 -41.99 21.10 50.85
CA PHE A 10 -42.31 21.65 52.15
C PHE A 10 -43.30 22.83 52.07
N LEU A 11 -43.00 23.83 51.22
CA LEU A 11 -43.87 24.99 51.05
C LEU A 11 -45.23 24.63 50.45
N ALA A 12 -45.27 23.68 49.51
CA ALA A 12 -46.51 23.19 48.92
C ALA A 12 -47.41 22.52 49.97
N ASN A 13 -46.83 21.68 50.85
CA ASN A 13 -47.59 21.09 51.95
C ASN A 13 -48.08 22.16 52.94
N GLN A 14 -47.23 23.14 53.27
CA GLN A 14 -47.61 24.23 54.16
C GLN A 14 -48.77 25.07 53.60
N ALA A 15 -48.79 25.32 52.28
CA ALA A 15 -49.86 26.06 51.62
C ALA A 15 -51.23 25.35 51.66
N LEU A 16 -51.25 24.02 51.83
CA LEU A 16 -52.49 23.25 51.97
C LEU A 16 -53.08 23.34 53.38
N ASP A 17 -52.23 23.40 54.40
CA ASP A 17 -52.62 23.32 55.80
C ASP A 17 -52.76 24.70 56.49
N ASP A 18 -52.01 25.71 56.05
CA ASP A 18 -51.97 27.06 56.65
C ASP A 18 -52.80 28.07 55.84
N LYS A 19 -53.93 28.53 56.42
CA LYS A 19 -54.82 29.54 55.80
C LYS A 19 -54.22 30.94 55.67
N ASN A 20 -53.15 31.23 56.41
CA ASN A 20 -52.42 32.50 56.34
C ASN A 20 -51.10 32.35 55.58
N PHE A 21 -50.94 31.27 54.81
CA PHE A 21 -49.76 31.07 53.99
C PHE A 21 -49.52 32.26 53.06
N ASP A 22 -48.25 32.65 52.93
CA ASP A 22 -47.81 33.73 52.06
C ASP A 22 -47.33 33.14 50.72
N PRO A 23 -48.08 33.34 49.62
CA PRO A 23 -47.74 32.78 48.31
C PRO A 23 -46.41 33.29 47.74
N SER A 24 -45.94 34.47 48.17
CA SER A 24 -44.69 35.06 47.66
C SER A 24 -43.48 34.17 47.91
N LYS A 25 -43.51 33.34 48.97
CA LYS A 25 -42.45 32.37 49.27
C LYS A 25 -42.27 31.30 48.18
N ILE A 26 -43.35 30.93 47.50
CA ILE A 26 -43.27 29.99 46.37
C ILE A 26 -42.66 30.72 45.17
N GLU A 27 -43.04 31.96 44.91
CA GLU A 27 -42.49 32.77 43.81
C GLU A 27 -40.98 32.99 43.98
N GLU A 28 -40.53 33.34 45.19
CA GLU A 28 -39.11 33.46 45.53
C GLU A 28 -38.35 32.14 45.29
N LEU A 29 -38.94 31.00 45.67
CA LEU A 29 -38.33 29.69 45.43
C LEU A 29 -38.29 29.35 43.92
N LEU A 30 -39.32 29.70 43.15
CA LEU A 30 -39.34 29.49 41.71
C LEU A 30 -38.28 30.33 40.99
N ALA A 31 -38.00 31.54 41.46
CA ALA A 31 -36.89 32.35 40.94
C ALA A 31 -35.53 31.67 41.17
N LEU A 32 -35.33 31.00 42.32
CA LEU A 32 -34.13 30.21 42.58
C LEU A 32 -34.04 28.98 41.67
N PHE A 33 -35.17 28.32 41.37
CA PHE A 33 -35.21 27.23 40.39
C PHE A 33 -34.81 27.69 39.00
N GLU A 34 -35.32 28.84 38.56
CA GLU A 34 -34.98 29.42 37.27
C GLU A 34 -33.48 29.71 37.17
N GLN A 35 -32.92 30.36 38.20
CA GLN A 35 -31.48 30.64 38.25
C GLN A 35 -30.63 29.37 38.23
N GLU A 36 -30.96 28.38 39.04
CA GLU A 36 -30.24 27.09 39.09
C GLU A 36 -30.35 26.33 37.75
N ALA A 37 -31.52 26.34 37.12
CA ALA A 37 -31.76 25.67 35.84
C ALA A 37 -30.95 26.32 34.72
N TYR A 38 -30.97 27.65 34.61
CA TYR A 38 -30.14 28.37 33.64
C TYR A 38 -28.65 28.16 33.90
N GLY A 39 -28.21 28.22 35.16
CA GLY A 39 -26.82 27.97 35.52
C GLY A 39 -26.37 26.55 35.13
N SER A 40 -27.19 25.55 35.43
CA SER A 40 -26.92 24.15 35.08
C SER A 40 -26.88 23.94 33.57
N TRP A 41 -27.82 24.55 32.83
CA TRP A 41 -27.85 24.47 31.37
C TRP A 41 -26.65 25.16 30.73
N ALA A 42 -26.29 26.36 31.19
CA ALA A 42 -25.13 27.08 30.70
C ALA A 42 -23.82 26.33 30.96
N ALA A 43 -23.68 25.71 32.13
CA ALA A 43 -22.53 24.88 32.47
C ALA A 43 -22.43 23.65 31.55
N ALA A 44 -23.55 22.94 31.35
CA ALA A 44 -23.61 21.78 30.47
C ALA A 44 -23.33 22.15 29.01
N ASP A 45 -23.90 23.25 28.50
CA ASP A 45 -23.63 23.73 27.13
C ASP A 45 -22.15 24.11 26.95
N ALA A 46 -21.54 24.78 27.94
CA ALA A 46 -20.12 25.10 27.91
C ALA A 46 -19.23 23.84 27.90
N GLU A 47 -19.55 22.84 28.72
CA GLU A 47 -18.84 21.55 28.75
C GLU A 47 -18.97 20.82 27.41
N HIS A 48 -20.18 20.72 26.86
CA HIS A 48 -20.43 20.08 25.58
C HIS A 48 -19.72 20.78 24.42
N ARG A 49 -19.72 22.12 24.40
CA ARG A 49 -18.97 22.88 23.38
C ARG A 49 -17.48 22.62 23.47
N LYS A 50 -16.92 22.67 24.68
CA LYS A 50 -15.51 22.36 24.89
C LYS A 50 -15.17 20.94 24.42
N ALA A 51 -15.96 19.94 24.84
CA ALA A 51 -15.77 18.56 24.42
C ALA A 51 -15.85 18.40 22.89
N ALA A 52 -16.77 19.10 22.23
CA ALA A 52 -16.90 19.08 20.78
C ALA A 52 -15.68 19.72 20.08
N ASP A 53 -15.14 20.81 20.61
CA ASP A 53 -13.97 21.46 20.05
C ASP A 53 -12.69 20.64 20.28
N ASP A 54 -12.52 20.06 21.47
CA ASP A 54 -11.43 19.12 21.77
C ASP A 54 -11.49 17.90 20.84
N ALA A 55 -12.68 17.34 20.59
CA ALA A 55 -12.88 16.23 19.67
C ALA A 55 -12.53 16.60 18.22
N LYS A 56 -12.88 17.81 17.76
CA LYS A 56 -12.51 18.29 16.41
C LYS A 56 -11.00 18.43 16.26
N VAL A 57 -10.32 18.98 17.27
CA VAL A 57 -8.86 19.11 17.26
C VAL A 57 -8.21 17.73 17.18
N SER A 58 -8.64 16.79 18.03
CA SER A 58 -8.11 15.43 18.01
C SER A 58 -8.36 14.70 16.69
N MET A 59 -9.54 14.89 16.09
CA MET A 59 -9.86 14.31 14.78
C MET A 59 -8.93 14.87 13.70
N LYS A 60 -8.72 16.19 13.69
CA LYS A 60 -7.81 16.82 12.74
C LYS A 60 -6.36 16.36 12.90
N GLU A 61 -5.87 16.24 14.13
CA GLU A 61 -4.53 15.71 14.38
C GLU A 61 -4.38 14.26 13.89
N ALA A 62 -5.43 13.45 14.03
CA ALA A 62 -5.44 12.08 13.52
C ALA A 62 -5.48 12.03 11.97
N GLU A 63 -6.24 12.93 11.34
CA GLU A 63 -6.26 13.09 9.88
C GLU A 63 -4.89 13.52 9.34
N ASP A 64 -4.28 14.57 9.91
CA ASP A 64 -2.96 15.06 9.53
C ASP A 64 -1.89 13.96 9.67
N TYR A 65 -1.97 13.16 10.74
CA TYR A 65 -1.08 12.02 10.94
C TYR A 65 -1.29 10.93 9.90
N LEU A 66 -2.54 10.56 9.60
CA LEU A 66 -2.86 9.55 8.59
C LEU A 66 -2.38 9.97 7.20
N ASP A 67 -2.59 11.24 6.84
CA ASP A 67 -2.12 11.79 5.57
C ASP A 67 -0.59 11.72 5.47
N SER A 68 0.14 12.05 6.54
CA SER A 68 1.60 11.94 6.57
C SER A 68 2.09 10.50 6.38
N LEU A 69 1.41 9.52 6.99
CA LEU A 69 1.73 8.10 6.82
C LEU A 69 1.43 7.63 5.39
N MET A 70 0.32 8.08 4.82
CA MET A 70 -0.08 7.73 3.47
C MET A 70 0.88 8.31 2.44
N GLU A 71 1.27 9.58 2.58
CA GLU A 71 2.27 10.21 1.71
C GLU A 71 3.62 9.48 1.78
N ALA A 72 4.09 9.16 2.99
CA ALA A 72 5.32 8.40 3.17
C ALA A 72 5.24 7.01 2.51
N ALA A 73 4.15 6.28 2.74
CA ALA A 73 3.94 4.97 2.15
C ALA A 73 3.85 5.02 0.61
N MET A 74 3.20 6.03 0.04
CA MET A 74 3.15 6.23 -1.41
C MET A 74 4.50 6.61 -2.00
N ALA A 75 5.29 7.44 -1.30
CA ALA A 75 6.63 7.79 -1.73
C ALA A 75 7.55 6.56 -1.76
N ASP A 76 7.52 5.73 -0.72
CA ASP A 76 8.26 4.47 -0.65
C ASP A 76 7.81 3.48 -1.72
N PHE A 77 6.50 3.34 -1.92
CA PHE A 77 5.94 2.49 -2.97
C PHE A 77 6.43 2.93 -4.36
N ARG A 78 6.41 4.23 -4.64
CA ARG A 78 6.89 4.78 -5.92
C ARG A 78 8.38 4.54 -6.11
N SER A 79 9.19 4.79 -5.09
CA SER A 79 10.63 4.52 -5.11
C SER A 79 10.94 3.04 -5.39
N SER A 80 10.21 2.14 -4.73
CA SER A 80 10.31 0.70 -4.93
C SER A 80 9.93 0.29 -6.35
N TYR A 81 8.84 0.84 -6.88
CA TYR A 81 8.39 0.57 -8.25
C TYR A 81 9.41 1.07 -9.29
N ASP A 82 9.91 2.29 -9.15
CA ASP A 82 10.93 2.85 -10.04
C ASP A 82 12.23 2.04 -9.99
N ALA A 83 12.62 1.54 -8.81
CA ALA A 83 13.77 0.67 -8.65
C ALA A 83 13.56 -0.70 -9.33
N ALA A 84 12.37 -1.28 -9.21
CA ALA A 84 12.01 -2.53 -9.87
C ALA A 84 12.03 -2.38 -11.40
N ASP A 85 11.47 -1.29 -11.93
CA ASP A 85 11.44 -1.03 -13.38
C ASP A 85 12.85 -0.86 -13.96
N ARG A 86 13.72 -0.09 -13.28
CA ARG A 86 15.14 0.06 -13.67
C ARG A 86 15.88 -1.27 -13.65
N THR A 87 15.63 -2.09 -12.63
CA THR A 87 16.25 -3.41 -12.51
C THR A 87 15.77 -4.33 -13.63
N ALA A 88 14.47 -4.36 -13.92
CA ALA A 88 13.90 -5.14 -15.01
C ALA A 88 14.48 -4.72 -16.37
N ALA A 89 14.60 -3.41 -16.63
CA ALA A 89 15.22 -2.90 -17.86
C ALA A 89 16.70 -3.31 -17.98
N ALA A 90 17.46 -3.27 -16.88
CA ALA A 90 18.86 -3.68 -16.86
C ALA A 90 19.03 -5.19 -17.10
N GLU A 91 18.20 -6.01 -16.44
CA GLU A 91 18.18 -7.47 -16.63
C GLU A 91 17.80 -7.84 -18.06
N LEU A 92 16.78 -7.18 -18.64
CA LEU A 92 16.39 -7.40 -20.03
C LEU A 92 17.54 -7.07 -21.00
N SER A 93 18.20 -5.91 -20.83
CA SER A 93 19.33 -5.53 -21.68
C SER A 93 20.51 -6.50 -21.55
N SER A 94 20.77 -7.00 -20.33
CA SER A 94 21.80 -8.01 -20.08
C SER A 94 21.47 -9.33 -20.80
N LEU A 95 20.20 -9.75 -20.75
CA LEU A 95 19.72 -10.96 -21.40
C LEU A 95 19.82 -10.86 -22.93
N GLU A 96 19.43 -9.72 -23.52
CA GLU A 96 19.58 -9.46 -24.95
C GLU A 96 21.04 -9.56 -25.41
N ARG A 97 21.97 -8.92 -24.67
CA ARG A 97 23.41 -9.01 -24.98
C ARG A 97 23.93 -10.45 -24.89
N THR A 98 23.48 -11.20 -23.89
CA THR A 98 23.87 -12.59 -23.70
C THR A 98 23.31 -13.47 -24.83
N ALA A 99 22.06 -13.24 -25.24
CA ALA A 99 21.43 -13.93 -26.36
C ALA A 99 22.15 -13.62 -27.67
N ASP A 100 22.50 -12.36 -27.94
CA ASP A 100 23.26 -11.94 -29.11
C ASP A 100 24.66 -12.58 -29.15
N ALA A 101 25.37 -12.59 -28.02
CA ALA A 101 26.67 -13.24 -27.90
C ALA A 101 26.56 -14.74 -28.18
N THR A 102 25.56 -15.39 -27.58
CA THR A 102 25.28 -16.82 -27.79
C THR A 102 24.94 -17.11 -29.25
N GLN A 103 24.14 -16.27 -29.91
CA GLN A 103 23.80 -16.42 -31.31
C GLN A 103 25.04 -16.29 -32.21
N LYS A 104 25.94 -15.33 -31.93
CA LYS A 104 27.20 -15.16 -32.67
C LYS A 104 28.10 -16.39 -32.52
N VAL A 105 28.23 -16.92 -31.31
CA VAL A 105 29.00 -18.14 -31.03
C VAL A 105 28.37 -19.35 -31.74
N ALA A 106 27.05 -19.50 -31.70
CA ALA A 106 26.35 -20.59 -32.38
C ALA A 106 26.57 -20.54 -33.91
N LYS A 107 26.50 -19.35 -34.52
CA LYS A 107 26.77 -19.16 -35.95
C LYS A 107 28.22 -19.50 -36.32
N SER A 108 29.20 -19.07 -35.52
CA SER A 108 30.61 -19.37 -35.78
C SER A 108 30.91 -20.86 -35.62
N LEU A 109 30.37 -21.50 -34.58
CA LEU A 109 30.49 -22.94 -34.37
C LEU A 109 29.83 -23.74 -35.51
N GLY A 110 28.62 -23.36 -35.94
CA GLY A 110 27.94 -23.99 -37.07
C GLY A 110 28.72 -23.86 -38.39
N SER A 111 29.37 -22.71 -38.61
CA SER A 111 30.23 -22.48 -39.77
C SER A 111 31.49 -23.35 -39.72
N ALA A 112 32.15 -23.43 -38.56
CA ALA A 112 33.32 -24.27 -38.35
C ALA A 112 33.00 -25.76 -38.52
N ALA A 113 31.90 -26.24 -37.94
CA ALA A 113 31.43 -27.62 -38.09
C ALA A 113 31.15 -27.97 -39.55
N THR A 114 30.49 -27.07 -40.29
CA THR A 114 30.23 -27.24 -41.73
C THR A 114 31.54 -27.30 -42.53
N GLY A 115 32.50 -26.43 -42.22
CA GLY A 115 33.83 -26.42 -42.85
C GLY A 115 34.61 -27.70 -42.59
N ALA A 116 34.61 -28.19 -41.34
CA ALA A 116 35.24 -29.45 -40.98
C ALA A 116 34.57 -30.63 -41.70
N SER A 117 33.24 -30.67 -41.71
CA SER A 117 32.46 -31.71 -42.42
C SER A 117 32.81 -31.76 -43.91
N LYS A 118 32.87 -30.61 -44.60
CA LYS A 118 33.32 -30.55 -46.01
C LYS A 118 34.71 -31.12 -46.20
N LYS A 119 35.69 -30.73 -45.36
CA LYS A 119 37.06 -31.26 -45.45
C LYS A 119 37.12 -32.78 -45.26
N TYR A 120 36.31 -33.33 -44.34
CA TYR A 120 36.20 -34.77 -44.17
C TYR A 120 35.61 -35.44 -45.41
N MET A 121 34.56 -34.87 -46.01
CA MET A 121 33.96 -35.40 -47.25
C MET A 121 34.94 -35.35 -48.41
N ASP A 122 35.67 -34.25 -48.59
CA ASP A 122 36.67 -34.10 -49.65
C ASP A 122 37.82 -35.10 -49.46
N ALA A 123 38.31 -35.28 -48.22
CA ALA A 123 39.34 -36.27 -47.91
C ALA A 123 38.86 -37.71 -48.15
N ALA A 124 37.61 -38.02 -47.76
CA ALA A 124 37.00 -39.32 -48.04
C ALA A 124 36.83 -39.57 -49.55
N MET A 125 36.43 -38.55 -50.31
CA MET A 125 36.30 -38.61 -51.76
C MET A 125 37.67 -38.80 -52.44
N ALA A 126 38.69 -38.05 -52.00
CA ALA A 126 40.06 -38.21 -52.49
C ALA A 126 40.62 -39.61 -52.18
N ALA A 127 40.36 -40.14 -50.98
CA ALA A 127 40.74 -41.49 -50.60
C ALA A 127 40.01 -42.55 -51.45
N ALA A 128 38.71 -42.37 -51.69
CA ALA A 128 37.92 -43.26 -52.55
C ALA A 128 38.43 -43.26 -54.00
N VAL A 129 38.76 -42.09 -54.56
CA VAL A 129 39.36 -41.97 -55.89
C VAL A 129 40.74 -42.62 -55.95
N ALA A 130 41.58 -42.44 -54.92
CA ALA A 130 42.87 -43.09 -54.82
C ALA A 130 42.75 -44.62 -54.75
N ALA A 131 41.80 -45.13 -53.97
CA ALA A 131 41.49 -46.55 -53.86
C ALA A 131 40.95 -47.12 -55.18
N MET A 132 40.10 -46.38 -55.89
CA MET A 132 39.61 -46.78 -57.22
C MET A 132 40.76 -46.82 -58.22
N LYS A 133 41.66 -45.82 -58.21
CA LYS A 133 42.83 -45.76 -59.08
C LYS A 133 43.83 -46.87 -58.78
N SER A 134 44.06 -47.22 -57.51
CA SER A 134 44.92 -48.34 -57.13
C SER A 134 44.31 -49.69 -57.54
N ALA A 135 43.00 -49.88 -57.39
CA ALA A 135 42.29 -51.07 -57.88
C ALA A 135 42.37 -51.19 -59.41
N PHE A 136 42.24 -50.08 -60.14
CA PHE A 136 42.36 -50.03 -61.61
C PHE A 136 43.80 -50.24 -62.11
N ALA A 137 44.80 -49.83 -61.32
CA ALA A 137 46.21 -50.12 -61.60
C ALA A 137 46.55 -51.59 -61.31
N SER A 138 45.96 -52.17 -60.27
CA SER A 138 46.12 -53.58 -59.92
C SER A 138 45.40 -54.53 -60.88
N SER A 139 44.33 -54.10 -61.55
CA SER A 139 43.62 -54.91 -62.55
C SER A 139 44.33 -54.97 -63.92
N LYS A 140 45.38 -54.17 -64.13
CA LYS A 140 46.25 -54.21 -65.33
C LYS A 140 47.52 -55.05 -65.16
N VAL A 141 47.71 -55.67 -63.99
CA VAL A 141 48.85 -56.56 -63.73
C VAL A 141 48.33 -57.96 -63.41
N HIS A 142 48.04 -58.72 -64.46
CA HIS A 142 48.05 -60.18 -64.45
C HIS A 142 48.53 -60.66 -65.83
N PRO A 143 49.56 -61.52 -65.94
CA PRO A 143 49.39 -62.74 -66.70
C PRO A 143 48.46 -63.72 -65.94
#